data_AF-A0A399I9R7-F1
#
_entry.id   AF-A0A399I9R7-F1
#
_cell.length_a   1.000
_cell.length_b   1.000
_cell.length_c   1.000
_cell.angle_alpha   90.00
_cell.angle_beta   90.00
_cell.angle_gamma   90.00
#
_symmetry.space_group_name_H-M   'P 1'
#
loop_
_entity.id
_entity.type
_entity.pdbx_description
1 polymer ?
#
loop_
_entity_poly.entity_id
_entity_poly.type
_entity_poly.pdbx_seq_one_letter_code
_entity_poly.pdbx_strand_id
1 'polypeptide(L)'
;MLAANLKSPLETGLFTLALSLSRNNEQNVPATLIDYFDQILNQVRAVLARPGEVVKDIAPEALDLALEIECDTCLYKELLELENYRSLTPEKADHLLRDLEALSVR
;
A
#
# COMPACT_ATOMS: atom_id res chain seq x y z
N MET A 1 -14.65 -28.41 6.52
CA MET A 1 -13.34 -28.36 5.83
C MET A 1 -13.40 -27.26 4.78
N LEU A 2 -12.63 -26.20 5.02
CA LEU A 2 -12.01 -25.25 4.10
C LEU A 2 -12.76 -24.86 2.81
N ALA A 3 -13.36 -23.67 2.84
CA ALA A 3 -13.50 -22.81 1.67
C ALA A 3 -13.24 -21.37 2.11
N ALA A 4 -11.96 -21.06 2.37
CA ALA A 4 -11.48 -19.68 2.40
C ALA A 4 -11.44 -19.21 0.93
N ASN A 5 -12.59 -18.76 0.44
CA ASN A 5 -12.73 -18.27 -0.92
C ASN A 5 -12.83 -16.75 -0.85
N LEU A 6 -11.90 -16.10 -1.55
CA LEU A 6 -11.72 -14.66 -1.74
C LEU A 6 -11.09 -13.91 -0.55
N LYS A 7 -9.76 -14.03 -0.43
CA LYS A 7 -8.90 -12.92 0.01
C LYS A 7 -9.38 -11.68 -0.74
N SER A 8 -9.96 -10.70 -0.06
CA SER A 8 -10.57 -9.50 -0.66
C SER A 8 -9.52 -8.71 -1.44
N PRO A 9 -9.54 -8.67 -2.79
CA PRO A 9 -8.67 -7.79 -3.58
C PRO A 9 -9.15 -6.31 -3.53
N LEU A 10 -9.94 -5.95 -2.52
CA LEU A 10 -10.75 -4.73 -2.46
C LEU A 10 -10.28 -3.74 -1.40
N GLU A 11 -9.59 -4.20 -0.34
CA GLU A 11 -9.28 -3.32 0.79
C GLU A 11 -8.16 -2.33 0.44
N THR A 12 -7.10 -2.74 -0.24
CA THR A 12 -6.10 -1.81 -0.80
C THR A 12 -6.53 -1.14 -2.12
N GLY A 13 -7.80 -1.25 -2.52
CA GLY A 13 -8.31 -0.80 -3.83
C GLY A 13 -8.10 0.69 -4.11
N LEU A 14 -8.24 1.55 -3.08
CA LEU A 14 -7.98 2.98 -3.21
C LEU A 14 -6.48 3.30 -3.27
N PHE A 15 -5.66 2.54 -2.53
CA PHE A 15 -4.20 2.68 -2.55
C PHE A 15 -3.63 2.28 -3.91
N THR A 16 -4.04 1.14 -4.45
CA THR A 16 -3.67 0.68 -5.80
C THR A 16 -4.23 1.58 -6.90
N LEU A 17 -5.43 2.14 -6.73
CA LEU A 17 -5.95 3.16 -7.63
C LEU A 17 -5.04 4.38 -7.67
N ALA A 18 -4.61 4.90 -6.51
CA ALA A 18 -3.71 6.04 -6.43
C ALA A 18 -2.37 5.77 -7.15
N LEU A 19 -1.80 4.57 -6.95
CA LEU A 19 -0.61 4.14 -7.69
C LEU A 19 -0.87 4.07 -9.20
N SER A 20 -2.01 3.54 -9.64
CA SER A 20 -2.33 3.40 -11.07
C SER A 20 -2.52 4.76 -11.74
N LEU A 21 -3.13 5.72 -11.05
CA LEU A 21 -3.27 7.09 -11.55
C LEU A 21 -1.90 7.77 -11.64
N SER A 22 -1.02 7.55 -10.67
CA SER A 22 0.37 8.03 -10.71
C SER A 22 1.18 7.42 -11.84
N ARG A 23 1.04 6.12 -12.10
CA ARG A 23 1.68 5.44 -13.23
C ARG A 23 1.31 6.08 -14.56
N ASN A 24 0.05 6.46 -14.74
CA ASN A 24 -0.44 7.10 -15.96
C ASN A 24 -0.07 8.59 -16.05
N ASN A 25 0.65 9.12 -15.05
CA ASN A 25 1.00 10.53 -14.91
C ASN A 25 -0.24 11.44 -14.97
N GLU A 26 -1.38 10.95 -14.50
CA GLU A 26 -2.62 11.72 -14.46
C GLU A 26 -2.50 12.81 -13.40
N GLN A 27 -2.34 14.05 -13.87
CA GLN A 27 -2.20 15.23 -13.00
C GLN A 27 -3.46 15.58 -12.19
N ASN A 28 -4.56 14.83 -12.37
CA ASN A 28 -5.85 15.06 -11.73
C ASN A 28 -6.19 13.97 -10.70
N VAL A 29 -5.22 13.59 -9.87
CA VAL A 29 -5.53 12.72 -8.73
C VAL A 29 -6.24 13.56 -7.66
N PRO A 30 -7.45 13.15 -7.21
CA PRO A 30 -8.19 13.90 -6.19
C PRO A 30 -7.37 14.06 -4.92
N ALA A 31 -7.35 15.26 -4.32
CA ALA A 31 -6.61 15.53 -3.09
C ALA A 31 -6.99 14.57 -1.95
N THR A 32 -8.26 14.19 -1.86
CA THR A 32 -8.73 13.20 -0.88
C THR A 32 -8.10 11.82 -1.04
N LEU A 33 -7.75 11.42 -2.27
CA LEU A 33 -7.09 10.16 -2.55
C LEU A 33 -5.60 10.22 -2.20
N ILE A 34 -4.97 11.38 -2.43
CA ILE A 34 -3.60 11.67 -2.02
C ILE A 34 -3.49 11.61 -0.49
N ASP A 35 -4.39 12.29 0.22
CA ASP A 35 -4.42 12.31 1.68
C ASP A 35 -4.66 10.90 2.25
N TYR A 36 -5.56 10.12 1.62
CA TYR A 36 -5.78 8.73 2.00
C TYR A 36 -4.54 7.86 1.78
N PHE A 37 -3.86 8.01 0.63
CA PHE A 37 -2.64 7.28 0.33
C PHE A 37 -1.55 7.57 1.38
N ASP A 38 -1.32 8.84 1.70
CA ASP A 38 -0.35 9.25 2.71
C ASP A 38 -0.72 8.74 4.11
N GLN A 39 -2.01 8.73 4.44
CA GLN A 39 -2.50 8.17 5.69
C GLN A 39 -2.19 6.67 5.80
N ILE A 40 -2.56 5.89 4.79
CA ILE A 40 -2.29 4.44 4.76
C ILE A 40 -0.79 4.18 4.82
N LEU A 41 0.00 4.89 4.03
CA LEU A 41 1.45 4.76 4.03
C LEU A 41 2.08 5.02 5.40
N ASN A 42 1.63 6.07 6.09
CA ASN A 42 2.10 6.39 7.43
C ASN A 42 1.68 5.33 8.47
N GLN A 43 0.47 4.79 8.35
CA GLN A 43 -0.01 3.72 9.22
C GLN A 43 0.77 2.42 8.99
N VAL A 44 1.01 2.04 7.73
CA VAL A 44 1.86 0.89 7.34
C VAL A 44 3.24 1.01 7.97
N ARG A 45 3.87 2.19 7.87
CA ARG A 45 5.16 2.46 8.50
C ARG A 45 5.11 2.33 10.01
N ALA A 46 4.05 2.83 10.64
CA ALA A 46 3.88 2.72 12.08
C ALA A 46 3.77 1.25 12.53
N VAL A 47 3.03 0.43 11.77
CA VAL A 47 2.91 -1.02 12.01
C VAL A 47 4.29 -1.68 11.88
N LEU A 48 4.99 -1.41 10.78
CA LEU A 48 6.27 -2.04 10.49
C LEU A 48 7.40 -1.58 11.41
N ALA A 49 7.34 -0.34 11.92
CA ALA A 49 8.32 0.17 12.87
C ALA A 49 8.13 -0.42 14.28
N ARG A 50 6.90 -0.85 14.63
CA ARG A 50 6.56 -1.41 15.94
C ARG A 50 5.61 -2.62 15.79
N PRO A 51 6.08 -3.74 15.24
CA PRO A 51 5.30 -4.95 15.11
C PRO A 51 5.00 -5.51 16.51
N GLY A 52 3.83 -5.19 17.06
CA GLY A 52 3.39 -5.60 18.40
C GLY A 52 2.76 -4.50 19.24
N GLU A 53 2.92 -3.22 18.88
CA GLU A 53 2.04 -2.18 19.42
C GLU A 53 0.71 -2.22 18.66
N VAL A 54 -0.35 -2.65 19.35
CA VAL A 54 -1.72 -2.54 18.84
C VAL A 54 -2.09 -1.05 18.83
N VAL A 55 -1.77 -0.36 17.74
CA VAL A 55 -2.25 0.99 17.51
C VAL A 55 -3.75 0.87 17.25
N LYS A 56 -4.56 1.40 18.17
CA LYS A 56 -6.02 1.20 18.20
C LYS A 56 -6.77 1.80 17.00
N ASP A 57 -6.10 2.60 16.18
CA ASP A 57 -6.68 3.35 15.05
C ASP A 57 -5.94 3.08 13.71
N ILE A 58 -5.37 1.88 13.52
CA ILE A 58 -4.86 1.46 12.20
C ILE A 58 -6.04 1.05 11.32
N ALA A 59 -6.08 1.57 10.10
CA ALA A 59 -7.00 1.13 9.08
C ALA A 59 -6.67 -0.33 8.67
N PRO A 60 -7.67 -1.22 8.54
CA PRO A 60 -7.45 -2.60 8.11
C PRO A 60 -6.56 -2.70 6.88
N GLU A 61 -6.76 -1.80 5.92
CA GLU A 61 -5.99 -1.70 4.69
C GLU A 61 -4.49 -1.50 4.93
N ALA A 62 -4.13 -0.70 5.94
CA ALA A 62 -2.74 -0.44 6.29
C ALA A 62 -2.11 -1.64 7.03
N LEU A 63 -2.91 -2.39 7.78
CA LEU A 63 -2.44 -3.60 8.44
C LEU A 63 -2.19 -4.71 7.41
N ASP A 64 -3.13 -4.94 6.50
CA ASP A 64 -2.99 -5.93 5.43
C ASP A 64 -1.81 -5.60 4.53
N LEU A 65 -1.69 -4.34 4.12
CA LEU A 65 -0.56 -3.88 3.32
C LEU A 65 0.76 -4.07 4.08
N ALA A 66 0.83 -3.73 5.37
CA ALA A 66 2.03 -3.97 6.20
C ALA A 66 2.39 -5.46 6.29
N LEU A 67 1.42 -6.35 6.44
CA LEU A 67 1.65 -7.80 6.49
C LEU A 67 2.13 -8.35 5.14
N GLU A 68 1.57 -7.87 4.03
CA GLU A 68 2.01 -8.23 2.68
C GLU A 68 3.45 -7.77 2.43
N ILE A 69 3.79 -6.56 2.88
CA ILE A 69 5.12 -5.96 2.73
C ILE A 69 6.15 -6.59 3.65
N GLU A 70 5.80 -6.98 4.87
CA GLU A 70 6.73 -7.63 5.81
C GLU A 70 7.34 -8.90 5.20
N CYS A 71 6.59 -9.58 4.34
CA CYS A 71 7.04 -10.77 3.62
C CYS A 71 8.01 -10.47 2.46
N ASP A 72 8.08 -9.22 1.98
CA ASP A 72 8.93 -8.81 0.85
C ASP A 72 9.87 -7.65 1.23
N THR A 73 11.14 -8.00 1.44
CA THR A 73 12.17 -7.05 1.89
C THR A 73 12.47 -5.95 0.86
N CYS A 74 12.20 -6.20 -0.42
CA CYS A 74 12.40 -5.22 -1.49
C CYS A 74 11.29 -4.17 -1.47
N LEU A 75 10.03 -4.63 -1.48
CA LEU A 75 8.86 -3.76 -1.40
C LEU A 75 8.88 -2.90 -0.12
N TYR A 76 9.30 -3.50 0.99
CA TYR A 76 9.47 -2.81 2.28
C TYR A 76 10.39 -1.61 2.19
N LYS A 77 11.55 -1.78 1.55
CA LYS A 77 12.55 -0.73 1.43
C LYS A 77 12.03 0.40 0.54
N GLU A 78 11.38 0.08 -0.56
CA GLU A 78 10.84 1.08 -1.49
C GLU A 78 9.73 1.93 -0.83
N LEU A 79 8.84 1.31 -0.05
CA LEU A 79 7.79 2.03 0.68
C LEU A 79 8.33 2.85 1.85
N LEU A 80 9.40 2.39 2.51
CA LEU A 80 10.09 3.21 3.51
C LEU A 80 10.76 4.44 2.90
N GLU A 81 11.30 4.34 1.69
CA GLU A 81 11.93 5.48 0.99
C GLU A 81 10.90 6.48 0.43
N LEU A 82 9.65 6.07 0.26
CA LEU A 82 8.60 6.89 -0.34
C LEU A 82 7.98 7.90 0.64
N GLU A 83 8.57 9.07 0.91
CA GLU A 83 8.05 9.96 1.97
C GLU A 83 6.53 10.26 1.93
N ASN A 84 5.97 10.49 0.75
CA ASN A 84 4.55 10.80 0.50
C ASN A 84 4.18 10.54 -0.97
N TYR A 85 2.91 10.67 -1.31
CA TYR A 85 2.40 10.52 -2.67
C TYR A 85 3.09 11.45 -3.68
N ARG A 86 3.50 12.66 -3.28
CA ARG A 86 4.15 13.60 -4.21
C ARG A 86 5.59 13.21 -4.56
N SER A 87 6.24 12.36 -3.76
CA SER A 87 7.55 11.79 -4.08
C SER A 87 7.47 10.51 -4.93
N LEU A 88 6.25 10.06 -5.21
CA LEU A 88 5.97 8.93 -6.10
C LEU A 88 6.21 9.35 -7.55
N THR A 89 7.16 8.68 -8.21
CA THR A 89 7.34 8.80 -9.66
C THR A 89 6.53 7.71 -10.38
N PRO A 90 6.16 7.90 -11.65
CA PRO A 90 5.45 6.88 -12.42
C PRO A 90 6.16 5.52 -12.44
N GLU A 91 7.50 5.52 -12.46
CA GLU A 91 8.31 4.30 -12.44
C GLU A 91 8.21 3.58 -11.11
N LYS A 92 8.26 4.32 -9.99
CA LYS A 92 8.06 3.75 -8.64
C LYS A 92 6.64 3.25 -8.47
N ALA A 93 5.65 3.97 -8.99
CA ALA A 93 4.26 3.54 -8.95
C ALA A 93 4.04 2.23 -9.71
N ASP A 94 4.65 2.07 -10.89
CA ASP A 94 4.59 0.82 -11.67
C ASP A 94 5.29 -0.35 -10.97
N HIS A 95 6.46 -0.09 -10.35
CA HIS A 95 7.17 -1.09 -9.55
C HIS A 95 6.33 -1.57 -8.36
N LEU A 96 5.86 -0.64 -7.52
CA LEU A 96 5.02 -0.96 -6.37
C LEU A 96 3.75 -1.72 -6.77
N LEU A 97 3.10 -1.32 -7.87
CA LEU A 97 1.93 -2.03 -8.38
C LEU A 97 2.24 -3.47 -8.78
N ARG A 98 3.31 -3.68 -9.55
CA ARG A 98 3.70 -5.02 -10.02
C ARG A 98 4.04 -5.94 -8.86
N ASP A 99 4.76 -5.42 -7.87
CA ASP A 99 5.16 -6.21 -6.70
C ASP A 99 3.95 -6.55 -5.83
N LEU A 100 3.02 -5.61 -5.62
CA LEU A 100 1.75 -5.88 -4.93
C LEU A 100 0.88 -6.89 -5.69
N GLU A 101 0.76 -6.76 -7.02
CA GLU A 101 0.07 -7.73 -7.87
C GLU A 101 0.71 -9.13 -7.79
N ALA A 102 2.05 -9.21 -7.76
CA ALA A 102 2.77 -10.46 -7.63
C ALA A 102 2.57 -11.15 -6.27
N LEU A 103 2.39 -10.37 -5.20
CA LEU A 103 2.08 -10.88 -3.86
C LEU A 103 0.63 -11.38 -3.76
N SER A 104 -0.32 -10.72 -4.44
CA SER A 104 -1.73 -11.13 -4.47
C SER A 104 -1.96 -12.49 -5.15
N VAL A 105 -1.09 -12.87 -6.09
CA VAL A 105 -1.15 -14.13 -6.84
C VAL A 105 -0.56 -15.32 -6.05
N ARG A 106 0.12 -15.09 -4.91
CA ARG A 106 0.71 -16.13 -4.05
C ARG A 106 -0.23 -16.62 -2.92
#